data_AF-A0A318HDZ5-F1
#
_entry.id   AF-A0A318HDZ5-F1
#
_cell.length_a   1.000
_cell.length_b   1.000
_cell.length_c   1.000
_cell.angle_alpha   90.00
_cell.angle_beta   90.00
_cell.angle_gamma   90.00
#
_symmetry.space_group_name_H-M   'P 1'
#
loop_
_entity.id
_entity.type
_entity.pdbx_description
1 polymer ?
#
loop_
_entity_poly.entity_id
_entity_poly.type
_entity_poly.pdbx_seq_one_letter_code
_entity_poly.pdbx_strand_id
1 'polypeptide(L)'
;MEMHLTSARGWRVEHDGELRILGACAWVTRAGDAEDHVMAPGAVLPVRRGQWLTLEPWRPGQVVRARLLPRGTRPQWLRRAGRAVLAAVAGGLATGLLVLARRAASIARRAQGPICTGESMASSGALK
;
A
#
# COMPACT_ATOMS: atom_id res chain seq x y z
N MET A 1 6.68 4.07 27.61
CA MET A 1 7.98 3.51 28.00
C MET A 1 8.94 3.58 26.82
N GLU A 2 10.19 3.97 27.02
CA GLU A 2 11.24 3.96 25.98
C GLU A 2 12.24 2.84 26.25
N MET A 3 12.77 2.24 25.20
CA MET A 3 13.71 1.13 25.24
C MET A 3 14.86 1.38 24.27
N HIS A 4 16.06 1.01 24.71
CA HIS A 4 17.28 1.04 23.91
C HIS A 4 17.75 -0.40 23.75
N LEU A 5 17.96 -0.83 22.51
CA LEU A 5 18.26 -2.19 22.13
C LEU A 5 19.61 -2.21 21.40
N THR A 6 20.58 -2.91 21.96
CA THR A 6 21.87 -3.23 21.34
C THR A 6 21.96 -4.70 20.92
N SER A 7 21.03 -5.52 21.40
CA SER A 7 20.92 -6.96 21.16
C SER A 7 19.44 -7.38 21.22
N ALA A 8 19.19 -8.64 20.91
CA ALA A 8 17.86 -9.23 21.02
C ALA A 8 17.33 -9.13 22.45
N ARG A 9 16.09 -8.66 22.60
CA ARG A 9 15.39 -8.53 23.88
C ARG A 9 13.96 -9.04 23.77
N GLY A 10 13.65 -10.02 24.61
CA GLY A 10 12.27 -10.42 24.88
C GLY A 10 11.58 -9.40 25.77
N TRP A 11 10.33 -9.07 25.45
CA TRP A 11 9.54 -8.10 26.18
C TRP A 11 8.06 -8.48 26.20
N ARG A 12 7.45 -8.49 27.39
CA ARG A 12 6.01 -8.63 27.58
C ARG A 12 5.36 -7.26 27.67
N VAL A 13 4.43 -6.99 26.77
CA VAL A 13 3.74 -5.70 26.68
C VAL A 13 2.79 -5.52 27.86
N GLU A 14 2.94 -4.44 28.62
CA GLU A 14 2.17 -4.20 29.85
C GLU A 14 0.78 -3.56 29.57
N HIS A 15 0.67 -2.77 28.51
CA HIS A 15 -0.54 -2.04 28.14
C HIS A 15 -0.73 -2.00 26.63
N ASP A 16 -2.00 -1.90 26.20
CA ASP A 16 -2.34 -1.69 24.80
C ASP A 16 -1.70 -0.42 24.26
N GLY A 17 -1.11 -0.51 23.08
CA GLY A 17 -0.31 0.59 22.57
C GLY A 17 0.16 0.43 21.14
N GLU A 18 1.04 1.36 20.79
CA GLU A 18 1.72 1.43 19.52
C GLU A 18 3.23 1.47 19.81
N LEU A 19 3.92 0.41 19.39
CA LEU A 19 5.38 0.35 19.41
C LEU A 19 5.90 1.15 18.23
N ARG A 20 6.71 2.18 18.49
CA ARG A 20 7.33 3.02 17.47
C ARG A 20 8.84 2.88 17.50
N ILE A 21 9.45 2.68 16.33
CA ILE A 21 10.90 2.70 16.16
C ILE A 21 11.35 4.14 15.89
N LEU A 22 12.43 4.61 16.52
CA LEU A 22 12.83 6.03 16.48
C LEU A 22 14.18 6.29 15.82
N GLY A 23 15.04 5.28 15.64
CA GLY A 23 16.44 5.49 15.25
C GLY A 23 16.92 4.64 14.09
N ALA A 24 17.21 3.36 14.35
CA ALA A 24 17.65 2.37 13.37
C ALA A 24 16.56 1.31 13.14
N CYS A 25 16.70 0.51 12.09
CA CYS A 25 15.75 -0.57 11.80
C CYS A 25 15.79 -1.67 12.87
N ALA A 26 14.64 -2.26 13.17
CA ALA A 26 14.50 -3.34 14.12
C ALA A 26 13.88 -4.58 13.47
N TRP A 27 14.39 -5.76 13.80
CA TRP A 27 13.65 -7.01 13.64
C TRP A 27 12.67 -7.12 14.81
N VAL A 28 11.40 -7.39 14.53
CA VAL A 28 10.36 -7.59 15.53
C VAL A 28 9.60 -8.88 15.25
N THR A 29 9.66 -9.82 16.19
CA THR A 29 8.89 -11.06 16.18
C THR A 29 7.79 -10.98 17.23
N ARG A 30 6.57 -11.37 16.88
CA ARG A 30 5.45 -11.46 17.83
C ARG A 30 5.20 -12.92 18.17
N ALA A 31 5.06 -13.22 19.46
CA ALA A 31 4.68 -14.57 19.86
C ALA A 31 3.31 -14.95 19.25
N GLY A 32 3.27 -16.07 18.54
CA GLY A 32 2.07 -16.55 17.83
C GLY A 32 1.83 -15.90 16.46
N ASP A 33 2.74 -15.06 15.98
CA ASP A 33 2.77 -14.61 14.60
C ASP A 33 3.71 -15.51 13.79
N ALA A 34 3.29 -15.88 12.59
CA ALA A 34 4.10 -16.70 11.69
C ALA A 34 5.14 -15.86 10.95
N GLU A 35 4.95 -14.53 10.92
CA GLU A 35 5.78 -13.61 10.19
C GLU A 35 6.60 -12.71 11.12
N ASP A 36 7.84 -12.53 10.71
CA ASP A 36 8.77 -11.57 11.28
C ASP A 36 8.68 -10.22 10.58
N HIS A 37 8.82 -9.15 11.35
CA HIS A 37 8.63 -7.78 10.85
C HIS A 37 9.94 -7.02 10.90
N VAL A 38 10.42 -6.55 9.74
CA VAL A 38 11.51 -5.55 9.70
C VAL A 38 10.90 -4.16 9.74
N MET A 39 11.13 -3.44 10.83
CA MET A 39 10.56 -2.13 11.09
C MET A 39 11.59 -1.02 10.90
N ALA A 40 11.33 -0.13 9.95
CA ALA A 40 12.14 1.08 9.73
C ALA A 40 11.91 2.15 10.82
N PRO A 41 12.83 3.14 10.96
CA PRO A 41 12.60 4.29 11.82
C PRO A 41 11.30 5.02 11.44
N GLY A 42 10.53 5.39 12.46
CA GLY A 42 9.20 5.97 12.32
C GLY A 42 8.08 4.94 12.16
N ALA A 43 8.38 3.68 11.81
CA ALA A 43 7.37 2.63 11.70
C ALA A 43 6.67 2.37 13.04
N VAL A 44 5.40 2.00 12.94
CA VAL A 44 4.52 1.79 14.09
C VAL A 44 3.88 0.40 14.01
N LEU A 45 3.93 -0.34 15.11
CA LEU A 45 3.32 -1.65 15.26
C LEU A 45 2.29 -1.62 16.38
N PRO A 46 0.99 -1.87 16.11
CA PRO A 46 0.01 -2.01 17.16
C PRO A 46 0.30 -3.27 17.98
N VAL A 47 0.29 -3.12 19.31
CA VAL A 47 0.56 -4.19 20.26
C VAL A 47 -0.52 -4.23 21.33
N ARG A 48 -0.77 -5.42 21.89
CA ARG A 48 -1.77 -5.63 22.95
C ARG A 48 -1.10 -5.97 24.26
N ARG A 49 -1.75 -5.61 25.37
CA ARG A 49 -1.37 -6.04 26.72
C ARG A 49 -1.23 -7.56 26.77
N GLY A 50 -0.18 -8.03 27.42
CA GLY A 50 0.14 -9.44 27.60
C GLY A 50 0.86 -10.08 26.41
N GLN A 51 0.93 -9.41 25.26
CA GLN A 51 1.64 -9.90 24.09
C GLN A 51 3.15 -10.00 24.36
N TRP A 52 3.76 -11.08 23.90
CA TRP A 52 5.21 -11.26 23.93
C TRP A 52 5.83 -10.84 22.60
N LEU A 53 6.89 -10.05 22.67
CA LEU A 53 7.65 -9.55 21.54
C LEU A 53 9.13 -9.89 21.73
N THR A 54 9.80 -10.23 20.65
CA THR A 54 11.27 -10.22 20.57
C THR A 54 11.66 -9.08 19.65
N LEU A 55 12.55 -8.20 20.12
CA LEU A 55 13.07 -7.08 19.33
C LEU A 55 14.57 -7.17 19.25
N GLU A 56 15.14 -6.95 18.07
CA GLU A 56 16.58 -6.96 17.84
C GLU A 56 16.95 -5.84 16.85
N PRO A 57 18.15 -5.23 16.96
CA PRO A 57 18.70 -4.43 15.87
C PRO A 57 18.76 -5.22 14.57
N TRP A 58 18.29 -4.65 13.46
CA TRP A 58 18.34 -5.32 12.15
C TRP A 58 19.77 -5.60 11.67
N ARG A 59 20.73 -4.75 12.08
CA ARG A 59 22.16 -4.96 11.80
C ARG A 59 22.95 -5.02 13.11
N PRO A 60 23.96 -5.90 13.20
CA PRO A 60 24.88 -5.93 14.33
C PRO A 60 25.54 -4.57 14.58
N GLY A 61 25.76 -4.24 15.86
CA GLY A 61 26.41 -2.99 16.27
C GLY A 61 25.53 -1.75 16.20
N GLN A 62 24.27 -1.85 15.74
CA GLN A 62 23.32 -0.74 15.80
C GLN A 62 22.62 -0.65 17.16
N VAL A 63 22.30 0.59 17.55
CA VAL A 63 21.41 0.86 18.68
C VAL A 63 20.04 1.24 18.14
N VAL A 64 19.04 0.42 18.43
CA VAL A 64 17.65 0.73 18.12
C VAL A 64 17.01 1.38 19.34
N ARG A 65 16.43 2.56 19.13
CA ARG A 65 15.51 3.18 20.09
C ARG A 65 14.08 2.87 19.71
N ALA A 66 13.32 2.34 20.66
CA ALA A 66 11.92 2.02 20.49
C ALA A 66 11.10 2.63 21.63
N ARG A 67 9.87 3.03 21.35
CA ARG A 67 8.99 3.62 22.35
C ARG A 67 7.60 3.01 22.25
N LEU A 68 7.08 2.54 23.38
CA LEU A 68 5.66 2.22 23.52
C LEU A 68 4.90 3.49 23.84
N LEU A 69 4.01 3.86 22.92
CA LEU A 69 3.04 4.92 23.09
C LEU A 69 1.69 4.30 23.47
N PRO A 70 0.98 4.83 24.50
CA PRO A 70 -0.39 4.43 24.76
C PRO A 70 -1.22 4.64 23.51
N ARG A 71 -2.11 3.70 23.20
CA ARG A 71 -2.97 3.85 22.04
C ARG A 71 -3.94 4.99 22.34
N GLY A 72 -3.76 6.13 21.67
CA GLY A 72 -4.72 7.22 21.73
C GLY A 72 -6.09 6.67 21.31
N THR A 73 -7.12 6.92 22.12
CA THR A 73 -8.51 6.56 21.84
C THR A 73 -9.05 7.41 20.69
N ARG A 74 -8.48 7.29 19.48
CA ARG A 74 -9.15 7.80 18.28
C ARG A 74 -10.40 6.96 18.09
N PRO A 75 -11.59 7.54 18.20
CA PRO A 75 -12.82 6.77 18.17
C PRO A 75 -12.94 6.06 16.81
N GLN A 76 -13.40 4.80 16.83
CA GLN A 76 -13.37 3.92 15.65
C GLN A 76 -14.08 4.52 14.42
N TRP A 77 -15.09 5.37 14.63
CA TRP A 77 -15.79 6.07 13.57
C TRP A 77 -14.88 7.00 12.76
N LEU A 78 -13.92 7.67 13.39
CA LEU A 78 -12.95 8.55 12.72
C LEU A 78 -12.07 7.76 11.74
N ARG A 79 -11.66 6.55 12.14
CA ARG A 79 -10.85 5.65 11.30
C ARG A 79 -11.66 5.08 10.14
N ARG A 80 -12.94 4.75 10.37
CA ARG A 80 -13.86 4.27 9.32
C ARG A 80 -14.15 5.37 8.30
N ALA A 81 -14.42 6.59 8.77
CA ALA A 81 -14.65 7.75 7.92
C ALA A 81 -13.45 8.03 7.00
N GLY A 82 -12.23 8.04 7.55
CA GLY A 82 -11.02 8.23 6.75
C GLY A 82 -10.81 7.17 5.65
N ARG A 83 -11.07 5.89 5.95
CA ARG A 83 -10.98 4.81 4.94
C ARG A 83 -12.06 4.92 3.87
N ALA A 84 -13.29 5.29 4.26
CA ALA A 84 -14.39 5.45 3.32
C ALA A 84 -14.14 6.60 2.33
N VAL A 85 -13.64 7.73 2.82
CA VAL A 85 -13.26 8.87 1.97
C VAL A 85 -12.16 8.48 0.98
N LEU A 86 -11.11 7.80 1.44
CA LEU A 86 -10.00 7.39 0.58
C LEU A 86 -10.45 6.40 -0.51
N ALA A 87 -11.31 5.44 -0.14
CA ALA A 87 -11.90 4.50 -1.08
C ALA A 87 -12.81 5.19 -2.11
N ALA A 88 -13.60 6.19 -1.70
CA ALA A 88 -14.44 6.96 -2.60
C ALA A 88 -13.61 7.76 -3.62
N VAL A 89 -12.51 8.39 -3.19
CA VAL A 89 -11.59 9.11 -4.10
C VAL A 89 -10.95 8.15 -5.11
N ALA A 90 -10.44 7.01 -4.65
CA ALA A 90 -9.85 6.00 -5.53
C ALA A 90 -10.88 5.43 -6.54
N GLY A 91 -12.11 5.15 -6.09
CA GLY A 91 -13.20 4.70 -6.95
C GLY A 91 -13.61 5.74 -8.00
N GLY A 92 -13.63 7.03 -7.63
CA GLY A 92 -13.89 8.13 -8.56
C GLY A 92 -12.82 8.25 -9.65
N LEU A 93 -11.55 8.16 -9.29
CA LEU A 93 -10.43 8.20 -10.25
C LEU A 93 -10.46 7.01 -11.21
N ALA A 94 -10.68 5.79 -10.71
CA ALA A 94 -10.78 4.59 -11.55
C ALA A 94 -11.94 4.69 -12.56
N THR A 95 -13.09 5.21 -12.11
CA THR A 95 -14.26 5.41 -12.98
C THR A 95 -13.97 6.47 -14.05
N GLY A 96 -13.32 7.57 -13.69
CA GLY A 96 -12.91 8.61 -14.63
C GLY A 96 -11.96 8.10 -15.73
N LEU A 97 -10.96 7.29 -15.35
CA LEU A 97 -10.02 6.68 -16.30
C LEU A 97 -10.72 5.70 -17.27
N LEU A 98 -11.69 4.92 -16.79
CA LEU A 98 -12.48 4.02 -17.65
C LEU A 98 -13.34 4.78 -18.67
N VAL A 99 -13.93 5.92 -18.27
CA VAL A 99 -14.70 6.77 -19.18
C VAL A 99 -13.81 7.38 -20.25
N LEU A 100 -12.61 7.84 -19.88
CA LEU A 100 -11.63 8.35 -20.83
C LEU A 100 -11.15 7.27 -21.81
N ALA A 101 -10.86 6.07 -21.32
CA ALA A 101 -10.45 4.94 -22.16
C ALA A 101 -11.53 4.58 -23.21
N ARG A 102 -12.81 4.57 -22.81
CA ARG A 102 -13.92 4.32 -23.75
C ARG A 102 -14.09 5.43 -24.78
N ARG A 103 -13.91 6.70 -24.40
CA ARG A 103 -13.90 7.82 -25.35
C ARG A 103 -12.74 7.74 -26.33
N ALA A 104 -11.53 7.44 -25.86
CA ALA A 104 -10.36 7.25 -26.73
C ALA A 104 -10.59 6.11 -27.73
N ALA A 105 -11.13 4.97 -27.28
CA ALA A 105 -11.46 3.85 -28.15
C ALA A 105 -12.53 4.18 -29.20
N SER A 106 -13.52 5.01 -28.86
CA SER A 106 -14.55 5.45 -29.82
C SER A 106 -14.00 6.45 -30.86
N ILE A 107 -13.10 7.35 -30.46
CA ILE A 107 -12.42 8.29 -31.35
C ILE A 107 -11.51 7.54 -32.33
N ALA A 108 -10.74 6.55 -31.83
CA ALA A 108 -9.91 5.69 -32.67
C ALA A 108 -10.72 4.94 -33.74
N ARG A 109 -11.90 4.40 -33.40
CA ARG A 109 -12.79 3.75 -34.38
C ARG A 109 -13.36 4.71 -35.42
N ARG A 110 -13.59 5.98 -35.06
CA ARG A 110 -14.04 7.01 -36.03
C ARG A 110 -12.92 7.45 -36.97
N ALA A 111 -11.66 7.43 -36.51
CA ALA A 111 -10.51 7.71 -37.36
C ALA A 111 -10.21 6.56 -38.34
N GLN A 112 -10.65 5.33 -38.04
CA GLN A 112 -10.65 4.18 -38.95
C GLN A 112 -11.92 4.08 -39.79
N GLY A 113 -12.52 5.23 -40.16
CA GLY A 113 -13.58 5.28 -41.16
C GLY A 113 -13.20 4.49 -42.42
N PRO A 114 -14.21 3.95 -43.13
CA PRO A 114 -14.04 2.87 -44.09
C PRO A 114 -12.92 3.24 -45.08
N ILE A 115 -11.97 2.34 -45.28
CA ILE A 115 -11.13 2.39 -46.47
C ILE A 115 -12.13 2.27 -47.62
N CYS A 116 -12.46 3.39 -48.25
CA CYS A 116 -13.03 3.44 -49.58
C CYS A 116 -11.99 2.79 -50.49
N THR A 117 -12.01 1.46 -50.56
CA THR A 117 -11.36 0.69 -51.63
C THR A 117 -11.99 1.18 -52.92
N GLY A 118 -11.19 1.98 -53.63
CA GLY A 118 -11.59 2.74 -54.80
C GLY A 118 -12.22 1.89 -55.89
N GLU A 119 -13.15 2.54 -56.57
CA GLU A 119 -13.16 2.67 -58.03
C GLU A 119 -12.45 1.53 -58.78
N SER A 120 -13.15 0.42 -58.99
CA SER A 120 -12.93 -0.39 -60.19
C SER A 120 -13.64 0.32 -61.35
N MET A 121 -12.97 1.31 -61.93
CA MET A 121 -13.34 1.90 -63.21
C MET A 121 -12.20 1.66 -64.21
N ALA A 122 -12.59 1.31 -65.45
CA ALA A 122 -11.78 1.16 -66.67
C ALA A 122 -10.92 -0.13 -66.76
N SER A 123 -10.77 -0.82 -67.89
CA SER A 123 -11.23 -0.62 -69.27
C SER A 123 -10.69 -1.78 -70.15
N SER A 124 -11.35 -1.99 -71.30
CA SER A 124 -10.81 -2.54 -72.57
C SER A 124 -10.60 -4.05 -72.75
N GLY A 125 -11.30 -4.58 -73.76
CA GLY A 125 -11.02 -5.88 -74.37
C GLY A 125 -12.07 -6.27 -75.41
N ALA A 126 -12.16 -5.52 -76.51
CA ALA A 126 -12.92 -5.86 -77.70
C ALA A 126 -12.21 -6.91 -78.58
N LEU A 127 -12.98 -7.53 -79.49
CA LEU A 127 -12.60 -8.37 -80.65
C LEU A 127 -12.38 -9.86 -80.29
N LYS A 128 -12.94 -10.85 -80.98
CA LYS A 128 -13.59 -10.91 -82.30
C LYS A 128 -14.48 -12.15 -82.36
#